data_AF-A0AA40ELA6-F1
#
_entry.id   AF-A0AA40ELA6-F1
#
_cell.length_a   1.000
_cell.length_b   1.000
_cell.length_c   1.000
_cell.angle_alpha   90.00
_cell.angle_beta   90.00
_cell.angle_gamma   90.00
#
_symmetry.space_group_name_H-M   'P 1'
#
loop_
_entity.id
_entity.type
_entity.pdbx_description
1 polymer ?
#
loop_
_entity_poly.entity_id
_entity_poly.type
_entity_poly.pdbx_seq_one_letter_code
_entity_poly.pdbx_strand_id
1 'polypeptide(L)' 'SSSAAGLPDIALSPVQAKFLALFCRAAGITHVLELGTLGGYTAIFLAAENPGLRVVTIEVDAHHA' A
#
# COMPACT_ATOMS: atom_id res chain seq x y z
N SER A 1 7.82 1.82 -12.07
CA SER A 1 7.11 2.73 -11.13
C SER A 1 5.73 2.99 -11.69
N SER A 2 4.71 3.32 -10.88
CA SER A 2 3.35 3.65 -11.36
C SER A 2 3.36 4.66 -12.52
N SER A 3 4.26 5.64 -12.46
CA SER A 3 4.46 6.62 -13.54
C SER A 3 4.82 5.98 -14.91
N ALA A 4 5.60 4.90 -14.93
CA ALA A 4 5.94 4.19 -16.17
C ALA A 4 4.74 3.41 -16.77
N ALA A 5 3.71 3.15 -15.97
CA ALA A 5 2.48 2.48 -16.38
C ALA A 5 1.36 3.50 -16.75
N GLY A 6 1.67 4.79 -16.82
CA GLY A 6 0.67 5.83 -17.14
C GLY A 6 -0.38 6.05 -16.05
N LEU A 7 -0.11 5.58 -14.83
CA LEU A 7 -1.01 5.73 -13.70
C LEU A 7 -0.99 7.16 -13.15
N PRO A 8 -2.10 7.64 -12.57
CA PRO A 8 -2.13 8.95 -11.92
C PRO A 8 -1.10 9.01 -10.78
N ASP A 9 -0.43 10.16 -10.65
CA ASP A 9 0.59 10.38 -9.61
C ASP A 9 -0.07 10.75 -8.27
N ILE A 10 -0.76 9.78 -7.70
CA ILE A 10 -1.48 9.88 -6.41
C ILE A 10 -0.98 8.86 -5.39
N ALA A 11 0.15 8.21 -5.69
CA ALA A 11 0.79 7.30 -4.75
C ALA A 11 1.23 8.05 -3.49
N LEU A 12 1.21 7.36 -2.34
CA LEU A 12 1.76 7.92 -1.12
C LEU A 12 3.24 8.27 -1.29
N SER A 13 3.67 9.34 -0.64
CA SER A 13 5.09 9.61 -0.48
C SER A 13 5.77 8.50 0.35
N PRO A 14 7.08 8.25 0.17
CA PRO A 14 7.79 7.23 0.96
C PRO A 14 7.71 7.44 2.48
N VAL A 15 7.64 8.70 2.92
CA VAL A 15 7.52 9.04 4.35
C VAL A 15 6.16 8.62 4.91
N GLN A 16 5.07 8.83 4.14
CA GLN A 16 3.72 8.42 4.54
C GLN A 16 3.60 6.89 4.60
N ALA A 17 4.13 6.18 3.59
CA ALA A 17 4.15 4.71 3.60
C ALA A 17 4.93 4.15 4.80
N LYS A 18 6.09 4.74 5.11
CA LYS A 18 6.90 4.36 6.28
C LYS A 18 6.19 4.64 7.60
N PHE A 19 5.51 5.78 7.72
CA PHE A 19 4.72 6.10 8.90
C PHE A 19 3.63 5.05 9.14
N LEU A 20 2.88 4.67 8.09
CA LEU A 20 1.82 3.67 8.20
C LEU A 20 2.38 2.29 8.55
N ALA A 21 3.49 1.87 7.93
CA ALA A 21 4.16 0.61 8.26
C ALA A 21 4.60 0.56 9.73
N LEU A 22 5.19 1.65 10.25
CA LEU A 22 5.57 1.75 11.65
C LEU A 22 4.34 1.72 12.57
N PHE A 23 3.26 2.40 12.19
CA PHE A 23 2.01 2.40 12.93
C PHE A 23 1.42 0.99 13.03
N CYS A 24 1.32 0.25 11.91
CA CYS A 24 0.85 -1.14 11.90
C CYS A 24 1.67 -2.02 12.85
N ARG A 25 3.00 -1.91 12.83
CA ARG A 25 3.88 -2.66 13.73
C ARG A 25 3.66 -2.30 15.20
N ALA A 26 3.61 -1.01 15.50
CA ALA A 26 3.47 -0.51 16.87
C ALA A 26 2.10 -0.86 17.47
N ALA A 27 1.05 -0.87 16.64
CA ALA A 27 -0.31 -1.22 17.05
C ALA A 27 -0.59 -2.74 16.98
N GLY A 28 0.37 -3.58 16.57
CA GLY A 28 0.19 -5.02 16.49
C GLY A 28 -0.86 -5.46 15.44
N ILE A 29 -1.02 -4.69 14.37
CA ILE A 29 -2.00 -4.97 13.32
C ILE A 29 -1.57 -6.18 12.50
N THR A 30 -2.50 -7.11 12.28
CA THR A 30 -2.27 -8.33 11.49
C THR A 30 -3.03 -8.36 10.16
N HIS A 31 -4.03 -7.48 10.00
CA HIS A 31 -4.87 -7.40 8.79
C HIS A 31 -5.13 -5.94 8.43
N VAL A 32 -4.91 -5.59 7.16
CA VAL A 32 -5.19 -4.27 6.59
C VAL A 32 -6.09 -4.44 5.37
N LEU A 33 -7.12 -3.59 5.27
CA LEU A 33 -7.90 -3.39 4.06
C LEU A 33 -7.52 -2.04 3.46
N GLU A 34 -7.02 -2.04 2.24
CA GLU A 34 -6.70 -0.85 1.45
C GLU A 34 -7.79 -0.63 0.39
N LEU A 35 -8.26 0.61 0.28
CA LEU A 35 -9.20 1.04 -0.76
C LEU A 35 -8.44 1.96 -1.72
N GLY A 36 -8.34 1.53 -2.99
CA GLY A 36 -7.44 2.11 -3.99
C GLY A 36 -6.07 1.43 -3.92
N THR A 37 -5.83 0.51 -4.85
CA THR A 37 -4.54 -0.23 -4.91
C THR A 37 -3.51 0.61 -5.65
N LEU A 38 -3.92 1.30 -6.71
CA LEU A 38 -3.01 1.87 -7.71
C LEU A 38 -1.94 0.81 -8.09
N GLY A 39 -0.70 1.21 -8.36
CA GLY A 39 0.39 0.27 -8.66
C GLY A 39 0.92 -0.50 -7.44
N GLY A 40 0.11 -0.66 -6.38
CA GLY A 40 0.40 -1.50 -5.22
C GLY A 40 1.54 -1.01 -4.32
N TYR A 41 2.04 0.21 -4.50
CA TYR A 41 3.22 0.71 -3.78
C TYR A 41 3.05 0.59 -2.26
N THR A 42 1.93 1.09 -1.73
CA THR A 42 1.63 1.09 -0.29
C THR A 42 1.44 -0.34 0.22
N ALA A 43 0.61 -1.16 -0.44
CA ALA A 43 0.39 -2.56 -0.05
C ALA A 43 1.69 -3.37 0.02
N ILE A 44 2.54 -3.27 -1.01
CA ILE A 44 3.83 -3.97 -1.07
C ILE A 44 4.72 -3.49 0.07
N PHE A 45 4.81 -2.18 0.29
CA PHE A 45 5.63 -1.61 1.35
C PHE A 45 5.17 -2.08 2.74
N LEU A 46 3.87 -2.06 3.00
CA LEU A 46 3.28 -2.50 4.26
C LEU A 46 3.57 -3.97 4.55
N ALA A 47 3.35 -4.85 3.56
CA ALA A 47 3.60 -6.28 3.69
C ALA A 47 5.09 -6.60 3.86
N ALA A 48 5.97 -5.87 3.18
CA ALA A 48 7.41 -6.06 3.28
C ALA A 48 7.97 -5.68 4.66
N GLU A 49 7.51 -4.58 5.24
CA GLU A 49 7.99 -4.07 6.55
C GLU A 49 7.36 -4.77 7.76
N ASN A 50 6.28 -5.54 7.55
CA ASN A 50 5.53 -6.21 8.61
C ASN A 50 5.30 -7.69 8.27
N PRO A 51 6.28 -8.57 8.53
CA PRO A 51 6.12 -10.01 8.33
C PRO A 51 4.90 -10.55 9.08
N GLY A 52 3.99 -11.21 8.36
CA GLY A 52 2.72 -11.73 8.91
C GLY A 52 1.53 -10.77 8.80
N LEU A 53 1.74 -9.53 8.36
CA LEU A 53 0.64 -8.63 8.01
C LEU A 53 0.00 -9.09 6.70
N ARG A 54 -1.31 -9.35 6.73
CA ARG A 54 -2.11 -9.61 5.55
C ARG A 54 -2.72 -8.29 5.05
N VAL A 55 -2.36 -7.90 3.83
CA VAL A 55 -2.96 -6.75 3.16
C VAL A 55 -3.93 -7.23 2.10
N VAL A 56 -5.17 -6.77 2.16
CA VAL A 56 -6.19 -6.94 1.13
C VAL A 56 -6.42 -5.59 0.50
N THR A 57 -6.36 -5.50 -0.82
CA THR A 57 -6.59 -4.26 -1.55
C THR A 57 -7.85 -4.40 -2.41
N ILE A 58 -8.57 -3.30 -2.59
CA ILE A 58 -9.71 -3.19 -3.50
C ILE A 58 -9.42 -2.05 -4.45
N GLU A 59 -9.39 -2.35 -5.75
CA GLU A 59 -9.28 -1.35 -6.81
C GLU A 59 -10.55 -1.39 -7.67
N VAL A 60 -11.08 -0.22 -8.00
CA VAL A 60 -12.28 -0.08 -8.81
C VAL A 60 -11.95 -0.06 -10.30
N ASP A 61 -10.80 0.49 -10.67
CA ASP A 61 -10.34 0.57 -12.05
C ASP A 61 -9.26 -0.48 -12.33
N ALA A 62 -9.58 -1.44 -13.20
CA ALA A 62 -8.64 -2.50 -13.59
C ALA A 62 -7.35 -1.95 -14.25
N HIS A 63 -7.39 -0.76 -14.84
CA HIS A 63 -6.20 -0.10 -15.37
C HIS A 63 -5.26 0.38 -14.26
N HIS A 64 -5.79 0.67 -13.07
CA HIS A 64 -5.00 1.10 -11.92
C HIS A 64 -4.33 -0.04 -11.16
N ALA A 65 -4.83 -1.27 -11.27
CA ALA A 65 -4.43 -2.44 -10.47
C ALA A 65 -3.14 -3.13 -10.94
#